data_AF-A0A1I7ZCH7-F1
#
_entry.id   AF-A0A1I7ZCH7-F1
#
_cell.length_a   1.000
_cell.length_b   1.000
_cell.length_c   1.000
_cell.angle_alpha   90.00
_cell.angle_beta   90.00
_cell.angle_gamma   90.00
#
_symmetry.space_group_name_H-M   'P 1'
#
loop_
_entity.id
_entity.type
_entity.pdbx_description
1 polymer ?
#
loop_
_entity_poly.entity_id
_entity_poly.type
_entity_poly.pdbx_seq_one_letter_code
_entity_poly.pdbx_strand_id
1 'polypeptide(L)'
;MWSNVDSALTDPHMKDYSVIFTGHSLGGALASIAAMRCVLDGRRTTEQVKLVTFGQPRVGNVDFAMKHDELVPYSFRVVHRLDVVPHLPACKKVKDRTNRRDDSKPCNPNSKKKAYHHGTEIWYPTGMGEGAKYYECLGEPKNEDFDCSDSLSFEFSKYDTYISDHRHYFGHR
;
A
#
# COMPACT_ATOMS: atom_id res chain seq x y z
N MET A 1 -18.92 -3.99 8.87
CA MET A 1 -18.83 -2.85 7.91
C MET A 1 -19.51 -1.60 8.48
N TRP A 2 -19.14 -0.38 8.06
CA TRP A 2 -19.92 0.84 8.37
C TRP A 2 -21.26 0.82 7.64
N SER A 3 -22.34 1.30 8.26
CA SER A 3 -23.72 1.12 7.76
C SER A 3 -23.94 1.65 6.34
N ASN A 4 -23.42 2.84 6.04
CA ASN A 4 -23.53 3.45 4.71
C ASN A 4 -22.79 2.66 3.62
N VAL A 5 -21.60 2.16 3.94
CA VAL A 5 -20.82 1.31 3.02
C VAL A 5 -21.52 -0.03 2.83
N ASP A 6 -22.03 -0.60 3.93
CA ASP A 6 -22.74 -1.87 3.94
C ASP A 6 -23.95 -1.86 2.99
N SER A 7 -24.78 -0.81 3.07
CA SER A 7 -25.95 -0.64 2.20
C SER A 7 -25.57 -0.60 0.72
N ALA A 8 -24.50 0.11 0.35
CA ALA A 8 -24.02 0.17 -1.03
C ALA A 8 -23.48 -1.19 -1.50
N LEU A 9 -22.77 -1.92 -0.63
CA LEU A 9 -22.21 -3.22 -0.96
C LEU A 9 -23.29 -4.29 -1.15
N THR A 10 -24.43 -4.19 -0.48
CA THR A 10 -25.52 -5.17 -0.58
C THR A 10 -26.67 -4.76 -1.48
N ASP A 11 -26.53 -3.67 -2.23
CA ASP A 11 -27.56 -3.28 -3.20
C ASP A 11 -27.81 -4.42 -4.22
N PRO A 12 -29.03 -5.00 -4.27
CA PRO A 12 -29.35 -6.09 -5.17
C PRO A 12 -29.17 -5.74 -6.65
N HIS A 13 -29.33 -4.47 -7.03
CA HIS A 13 -29.16 -4.00 -8.41
C HIS A 13 -27.69 -3.99 -8.84
N MET A 14 -26.78 -3.94 -7.87
CA MET A 14 -25.34 -3.88 -8.10
C MET A 14 -24.63 -5.21 -7.76
N LYS A 15 -25.37 -6.29 -7.47
CA LYS A 15 -24.80 -7.56 -6.95
C LYS A 15 -23.75 -8.21 -7.87
N ASP A 16 -23.87 -8.02 -9.18
CA ASP A 16 -23.00 -8.64 -10.19
C ASP A 16 -21.82 -7.75 -10.58
N TYR A 17 -21.77 -6.51 -10.09
CA TYR A 17 -20.69 -5.56 -10.36
C TYR A 17 -19.48 -5.80 -9.44
N SER A 18 -18.29 -5.58 -9.98
CA SER A 18 -17.09 -5.45 -9.16
C SER A 18 -17.11 -4.13 -8.36
N VAL A 19 -16.58 -4.16 -7.16
CA VAL A 19 -16.42 -3.00 -6.27
C VAL A 19 -14.95 -2.65 -6.17
N ILE A 20 -14.63 -1.39 -6.44
CA ILE A 20 -13.28 -0.86 -6.24
C ILE A 20 -13.27 -0.05 -4.94
N PHE A 21 -12.46 -0.49 -3.99
CA PHE A 21 -12.09 0.29 -2.83
C PHE A 21 -10.89 1.16 -3.19
N THR A 22 -10.95 2.43 -2.79
CA THR A 22 -9.87 3.38 -3.05
C THR A 22 -9.79 4.38 -1.92
N GLY A 23 -8.62 5.00 -1.79
CA GLY A 23 -8.36 6.01 -0.78
C GLY A 23 -6.93 6.51 -0.87
N HIS A 24 -6.75 7.75 -0.43
CA HIS A 24 -5.45 8.41 -0.33
C HIS A 24 -5.01 8.47 1.15
N SER A 25 -3.71 8.33 1.41
CA SER A 25 -3.14 8.49 2.75
C SER A 25 -3.81 7.56 3.78
N LEU A 26 -4.26 8.09 4.93
CA LEU A 26 -5.07 7.36 5.91
C LEU A 26 -6.33 6.72 5.28
N GLY A 27 -6.96 7.38 4.31
CA GLY A 27 -8.08 6.81 3.56
C GLY A 27 -7.70 5.55 2.78
N GLY A 28 -6.46 5.47 2.29
CA GLY A 28 -5.93 4.25 1.67
C GLY A 28 -5.83 3.11 2.68
N ALA A 29 -5.35 3.38 3.90
CA ALA A 29 -5.30 2.37 4.95
C ALA A 29 -6.70 1.88 5.38
N LEU A 30 -7.67 2.80 5.46
CA LEU A 30 -9.06 2.43 5.75
C LEU A 30 -9.69 1.63 4.61
N ALA A 31 -9.38 1.97 3.36
CA ALA A 31 -9.88 1.27 2.18
C ALA A 31 -9.40 -0.19 2.13
N SER A 32 -8.16 -0.50 2.52
CA SER A 32 -7.71 -1.90 2.57
C SER A 32 -8.39 -2.73 3.65
N ILE A 33 -8.57 -2.15 4.84
CA ILE A 33 -9.33 -2.81 5.90
C ILE A 33 -10.77 -3.05 5.43
N ALA A 34 -11.39 -2.06 4.79
CA ALA A 34 -12.75 -2.18 4.26
C ALA A 34 -12.86 -3.25 3.16
N ALA A 35 -11.89 -3.31 2.22
CA ALA A 35 -11.86 -4.31 1.15
C ALA A 35 -11.75 -5.73 1.73
N MET A 36 -10.80 -5.97 2.63
CA MET A 36 -10.65 -7.26 3.29
C MET A 36 -11.89 -7.63 4.11
N ARG A 37 -12.47 -6.66 4.84
CA ARG A 37 -13.69 -6.88 5.63
C ARG A 37 -14.90 -7.19 4.76
N CYS A 38 -15.01 -6.60 3.58
CA CYS A 38 -16.09 -6.86 2.63
C CYS A 38 -16.15 -8.33 2.22
N VAL A 39 -14.98 -8.93 1.95
CA VAL A 39 -14.86 -10.36 1.62
C VAL A 39 -15.13 -11.24 2.85
N LEU A 40 -14.54 -10.90 4.00
CA LEU A 40 -14.74 -11.68 5.24
C LEU A 40 -16.18 -11.67 5.76
N ASP A 41 -16.89 -10.55 5.64
CA ASP A 41 -18.30 -10.42 6.00
C ASP A 41 -19.24 -11.05 4.93
N GLY A 42 -18.69 -11.62 3.85
CA GLY A 42 -19.46 -12.26 2.78
C GLY A 42 -20.31 -11.29 1.95
N ARG A 43 -19.94 -10.00 1.90
CA ARG A 43 -20.71 -8.99 1.15
C ARG A 43 -20.41 -9.02 -0.34
N ARG A 44 -19.18 -9.36 -0.71
CA ARG A 44 -18.71 -9.58 -2.09
C ARG A 44 -17.69 -10.71 -2.11
N THR A 45 -17.56 -11.39 -3.23
CA THR A 45 -16.53 -12.42 -3.40
C THR A 45 -15.15 -11.79 -3.65
N THR A 46 -14.09 -12.58 -3.46
CA THR A 46 -12.70 -12.19 -3.76
C THR A 46 -12.54 -11.61 -5.16
N GLU A 47 -13.21 -12.18 -6.18
CA GLU A 47 -13.11 -11.79 -7.58
C GLU A 47 -13.83 -10.46 -7.87
N GLN A 48 -14.81 -10.11 -7.03
CA GLN A 48 -15.56 -8.87 -7.16
C GLN A 48 -14.87 -7.70 -6.47
N VAL A 49 -13.94 -7.93 -5.55
CA VAL A 49 -13.29 -6.86 -4.77
C VAL A 49 -11.95 -6.50 -5.38
N LYS A 50 -11.78 -5.21 -5.63
CA LYS A 50 -10.52 -4.60 -6.11
C LYS A 50 -10.10 -3.50 -5.15
N LEU A 51 -8.81 -3.31 -4.99
CA LEU A 51 -8.24 -2.24 -4.17
C LEU A 51 -7.17 -1.48 -4.96
N VAL A 52 -7.32 -0.15 -5.02
CA VAL A 52 -6.28 0.75 -5.55
C VAL A 52 -6.15 1.94 -4.62
N THR A 53 -5.00 2.09 -3.97
CA THR A 53 -4.75 3.16 -2.99
C THR A 53 -3.60 4.06 -3.42
N PHE A 54 -3.54 5.26 -2.84
CA PHE A 54 -2.52 6.26 -3.16
C PHE A 54 -1.82 6.70 -1.87
N GLY A 55 -0.50 6.52 -1.78
CA GLY A 55 0.26 6.93 -0.60
C GLY A 55 -0.19 6.23 0.68
N GLN A 56 -0.64 4.97 0.56
CA GLN A 56 -1.17 4.21 1.67
C GLN A 56 -0.04 3.84 2.66
N PRO A 57 -0.15 4.17 3.95
CA PRO A 57 0.79 3.71 4.97
C PRO A 57 0.64 2.21 5.25
N ARG A 58 1.65 1.59 5.88
CA ARG A 58 1.55 0.21 6.37
C ARG A 58 0.40 0.07 7.37
N VAL A 59 -0.45 -0.94 7.13
CA VAL A 59 -1.74 -1.08 7.84
C VAL A 59 -1.68 -2.14 8.94
N GLY A 60 -1.01 -3.26 8.68
CA GLY A 60 -0.98 -4.41 9.57
C GLY A 60 0.40 -5.02 9.67
N ASN A 61 0.46 -6.23 10.23
CA ASN A 61 1.67 -7.04 10.26
C ASN A 61 1.74 -7.99 9.05
N VAL A 62 2.78 -8.82 8.99
CA VAL A 62 2.97 -9.82 7.92
C VAL A 62 1.77 -10.77 7.81
N ASP A 63 1.21 -11.22 8.93
CA ASP A 63 0.07 -12.14 8.91
C ASP A 63 -1.18 -11.47 8.31
N PHE A 64 -1.44 -10.20 8.67
CA PHE A 64 -2.48 -9.38 8.02
C PHE A 64 -2.20 -9.22 6.53
N ALA A 65 -0.97 -8.90 6.15
CA ALA A 65 -0.62 -8.65 4.76
C ALA A 65 -0.82 -9.87 3.88
N MET A 66 -0.34 -11.05 4.32
CA MET A 66 -0.52 -12.29 3.57
C MET A 66 -2.00 -12.67 3.47
N LYS A 67 -2.79 -12.47 4.54
CA LYS A 67 -4.22 -12.75 4.51
C LYS A 67 -4.99 -11.77 3.61
N HIS A 68 -4.57 -10.50 3.59
CA HIS A 68 -5.13 -9.51 2.68
C HIS A 68 -4.85 -9.89 1.22
N ASP A 69 -3.62 -10.30 0.87
CA ASP A 69 -3.27 -10.73 -0.50
C ASP A 69 -4.10 -11.94 -0.96
N GLU A 70 -4.43 -12.87 -0.05
CA GLU A 70 -5.28 -14.02 -0.34
C GLU A 70 -6.73 -13.60 -0.65
N LEU A 71 -7.27 -12.65 0.12
CA LEU A 71 -8.68 -12.25 0.04
C LEU A 71 -8.94 -11.14 -0.99
N VAL A 72 -7.94 -10.33 -1.31
CA VAL A 72 -8.04 -9.19 -2.24
C VAL A 72 -6.82 -9.21 -3.18
N PRO A 73 -6.73 -10.17 -4.11
CA PRO A 73 -5.56 -10.34 -4.96
C PRO A 73 -5.38 -9.19 -5.96
N TYR A 74 -6.46 -8.54 -6.39
CA TYR A 74 -6.39 -7.29 -7.16
C TYR A 74 -6.18 -6.12 -6.18
N SER A 75 -4.95 -5.92 -5.73
CA SER A 75 -4.61 -4.90 -4.74
C SER A 75 -3.32 -4.17 -5.13
N PHE A 76 -3.45 -2.89 -5.48
CA PHE A 76 -2.33 -2.04 -5.88
C PHE A 76 -2.18 -0.82 -4.96
N ARG A 77 -0.94 -0.54 -4.54
CA ARG A 77 -0.57 0.68 -3.81
C ARG A 77 0.25 1.58 -4.71
N VAL A 78 -0.27 2.75 -5.05
CA VAL A 78 0.42 3.71 -5.91
C VAL A 78 1.26 4.66 -5.04
N VAL A 79 2.55 4.74 -5.31
CA VAL A 79 3.51 5.55 -4.54
C VAL A 79 4.21 6.55 -5.46
N HIS A 80 4.27 7.80 -5.01
CA HIS A 80 4.83 8.90 -5.78
C HIS A 80 6.20 9.31 -5.23
N ARG A 81 7.24 9.15 -6.05
CA ARG A 81 8.62 9.63 -5.81
C ARG A 81 9.10 9.34 -4.39
N LEU A 82 9.27 10.40 -3.58
CA LEU A 82 9.81 10.38 -2.22
C LEU A 82 8.69 10.55 -1.18
N ASP A 83 7.48 10.09 -1.48
CA ASP A 83 6.39 10.02 -0.50
C ASP A 83 6.82 9.16 0.70
N VAL A 84 6.92 9.80 1.87
CA VAL A 84 7.34 9.14 3.11
C VAL A 84 6.20 8.34 3.77
N VAL A 85 4.93 8.63 3.45
CA VAL A 85 3.78 8.07 4.17
C VAL A 85 3.65 6.55 4.01
N PRO A 86 3.85 5.95 2.82
CA PRO A 86 3.91 4.50 2.67
C PRO A 86 4.92 3.84 3.61
N HIS A 87 6.02 4.52 3.92
CA HIS A 87 7.06 3.96 4.79
C HIS A 87 6.74 4.11 6.29
N LEU A 88 5.54 4.59 6.64
CA LEU A 88 5.05 4.71 8.01
C LEU A 88 3.88 3.73 8.27
N PRO A 89 3.78 3.14 9.48
CA PRO A 89 4.85 3.01 10.47
C PRO A 89 6.05 2.24 9.89
N ALA A 90 7.24 2.44 10.47
CA ALA A 90 8.44 1.75 10.02
C ALA A 90 8.34 0.23 10.24
N CYS A 91 8.69 -0.54 9.22
CA CYS A 91 8.86 -1.99 9.34
C CYS A 91 10.11 -2.32 10.17
N LYS A 92 10.24 -3.57 10.61
CA LYS A 92 11.49 -4.04 11.22
C LYS A 92 12.48 -4.38 10.13
N LYS A 93 13.59 -3.65 10.05
CA LYS A 93 14.66 -3.97 9.11
C LYS A 93 15.41 -5.26 9.48
N VAL A 94 15.93 -5.97 8.48
CA VAL A 94 16.84 -7.12 8.68
C VAL A 94 18.09 -6.69 9.45
N LYS A 95 18.58 -7.57 10.33
CA LYS A 95 19.83 -7.33 11.06
C LYS A 95 20.99 -7.74 10.17
N ASP A 96 21.61 -6.78 9.50
CA ASP A 96 22.90 -7.06 8.83
C ASP A 96 24.07 -6.93 9.82
N ARG A 97 24.99 -7.89 9.77
CA ARG A 97 26.30 -7.91 10.46
C ARG A 97 27.41 -7.26 9.64
N THR A 98 27.16 -6.87 8.39
CA THR A 98 28.15 -6.21 7.53
C THR A 98 28.15 -4.69 7.71
N ASN A 99 29.34 -4.09 7.81
CA ASN A 99 29.58 -2.64 7.95
C ASN A 99 29.30 -1.88 6.63
N ARG A 100 28.13 -2.07 6.01
CA ARG A 100 27.70 -1.19 4.92
C ARG A 100 27.28 0.15 5.51
N ARG A 101 27.77 1.24 4.91
CA ARG A 101 27.52 2.63 5.32
C ARG A 101 26.10 3.12 4.97
N ASP A 102 25.35 2.33 4.23
CA ASP A 102 23.97 2.62 3.89
C ASP A 102 23.06 2.21 5.05
N ASP A 103 22.26 3.16 5.54
CA ASP A 103 21.33 2.98 6.65
C ASP A 103 20.04 2.29 6.22
N SER A 104 19.75 2.30 4.91
CA SER A 104 18.59 1.63 4.34
C SER A 104 18.82 0.12 4.26
N LYS A 105 17.83 -0.64 4.76
CA LYS A 105 17.86 -2.10 4.83
C LYS A 105 16.49 -2.65 4.45
N PRO A 106 16.40 -3.87 3.89
CA PRO A 106 15.12 -4.52 3.61
C PRO A 106 14.27 -4.73 4.87
N CYS A 107 12.94 -4.71 4.72
CA CYS A 107 12.04 -5.17 5.77
C CYS A 107 12.26 -6.66 6.06
N ASN A 108 12.06 -7.08 7.31
CA ASN A 108 12.19 -8.47 7.71
C ASN A 108 10.80 -9.14 7.71
N PRO A 109 10.50 -10.02 6.73
CA PRO A 109 9.21 -10.71 6.66
C PRO A 109 8.95 -11.68 7.81
N ASN A 110 9.98 -12.02 8.61
CA ASN A 110 9.81 -12.86 9.79
C ASN A 110 9.39 -12.07 11.04
N SER A 111 9.28 -10.74 10.95
CA SER A 111 8.92 -9.89 12.10
C SER A 111 7.40 -9.75 12.26
N LYS A 112 6.74 -10.81 12.74
CA LYS A 112 5.28 -10.89 12.86
C LYS A 112 4.58 -9.81 13.69
N LYS A 113 5.30 -9.03 14.51
CA LYS A 113 4.72 -7.98 15.38
C LYS A 113 4.97 -6.57 14.85
N LYS A 114 5.41 -6.43 13.60
CA LYS A 114 5.86 -5.16 13.02
C LYS A 114 5.12 -4.88 11.74
N ALA A 115 4.99 -3.58 11.45
CA ALA A 115 4.26 -3.09 10.30
C ALA A 115 4.84 -3.70 9.02
N TYR A 116 3.96 -4.14 8.12
CA TYR A 116 4.30 -4.77 6.86
C TYR A 116 3.24 -4.45 5.81
N HIS A 117 3.66 -4.24 4.57
CA HIS A 117 2.79 -3.93 3.46
C HIS A 117 2.06 -5.15 2.88
N HIS A 118 0.89 -4.90 2.30
CA HIS A 118 0.06 -5.86 1.56
C HIS A 118 -0.20 -5.35 0.14
N GLY A 119 -0.42 -6.24 -0.82
CA GLY A 119 -0.63 -5.91 -2.23
C GLY A 119 0.66 -5.52 -2.96
N THR A 120 0.52 -5.26 -4.25
CA THR A 120 1.65 -4.87 -5.12
C THR A 120 1.83 -3.36 -5.10
N GLU A 121 3.07 -2.90 -4.96
CA GLU A 121 3.38 -1.48 -5.13
C GLU A 121 3.55 -1.14 -6.62
N ILE A 122 2.98 -0.01 -7.02
CA ILE A 122 3.23 0.67 -8.29
C ILE A 122 3.95 1.98 -7.98
N TRP A 123 5.26 2.01 -8.18
CA TRP A 123 6.10 3.14 -7.80
C TRP A 123 6.49 4.01 -9.00
N TYR A 124 6.29 5.32 -8.86
CA TYR A 124 6.67 6.33 -9.83
C TYR A 124 7.87 7.14 -9.32
N PRO A 125 9.12 6.75 -9.62
CA PRO A 125 10.32 7.31 -9.00
C PRO A 125 10.66 8.74 -9.44
N THR A 126 10.26 9.12 -10.65
CA THR A 126 10.64 10.40 -11.28
C THR A 126 9.50 11.42 -11.34
N GLY A 127 8.27 11.01 -11.02
CA GLY A 127 7.06 11.83 -11.12
C GLY A 127 5.91 11.10 -11.80
N MET A 128 4.73 11.72 -11.88
CA MET A 128 3.50 11.13 -12.44
C MET A 128 2.92 11.96 -13.61
N GLY A 129 3.78 12.66 -14.35
CA GLY A 129 3.38 13.35 -15.58
C GLY A 129 3.09 12.39 -16.74
N GLU A 130 2.62 12.93 -17.86
CA GLU A 130 2.41 12.15 -19.09
C GLU A 130 3.73 11.47 -19.53
N GLY A 131 3.66 10.18 -19.86
CA GLY A 131 4.82 9.37 -20.24
C GLY A 131 5.77 9.00 -19.09
N ALA A 132 5.41 9.30 -17.83
CA ALA A 132 6.20 8.92 -16.68
C ALA A 132 6.37 7.39 -16.59
N LYS A 133 7.58 6.96 -16.26
CA LYS A 133 7.87 5.55 -16.01
C LYS A 133 7.38 5.16 -14.61
N TYR A 134 6.88 3.95 -14.51
CA TYR A 134 6.56 3.31 -13.23
C TYR A 134 7.22 1.94 -13.16
N TYR A 135 7.35 1.43 -11.93
CA TYR A 135 7.77 0.07 -11.65
C TYR A 135 6.62 -0.67 -10.97
N GLU A 136 6.36 -1.89 -11.42
CA GLU A 136 5.58 -2.86 -10.66
C GLU A 136 6.54 -3.63 -9.77
N CYS A 137 6.42 -3.41 -8.46
CA CYS A 137 7.39 -3.84 -7.47
C CYS A 137 7.11 -5.29 -7.05
N LEU A 138 7.66 -6.22 -7.84
CA LEU A 138 7.49 -7.66 -7.71
C LEU A 138 8.73 -8.37 -7.13
N GLY A 139 9.74 -7.61 -6.71
CA GLY A 139 10.95 -8.11 -6.10
C GLY A 139 10.77 -8.52 -4.64
N GLU A 140 11.90 -8.59 -3.93
CA GLU A 140 11.96 -9.16 -2.59
C GLU A 140 12.36 -8.10 -1.54
N PRO A 141 11.89 -8.23 -0.29
CA PRO A 141 10.88 -9.21 0.16
C PRO A 141 9.48 -8.87 -0.38
N LYS A 142 8.68 -9.90 -0.72
CA LYS A 142 7.31 -9.72 -1.23
C LYS A 142 6.53 -8.63 -0.45
N ASN A 143 5.87 -7.74 -1.20
CA ASN A 143 5.13 -6.54 -0.77
C ASN A 143 5.96 -5.37 -0.22
N GLU A 144 7.25 -5.57 0.04
CA GLU A 144 8.21 -4.61 0.59
C GLU A 144 9.49 -4.64 -0.26
N ASP A 145 9.31 -4.69 -1.59
CA ASP A 145 10.38 -4.83 -2.58
C ASP A 145 11.47 -3.77 -2.38
N PHE A 146 12.67 -4.24 -2.04
CA PHE A 146 13.78 -3.35 -1.70
C PHE A 146 14.41 -2.71 -2.94
N ASP A 147 14.11 -3.17 -4.17
CA ASP A 147 14.58 -2.49 -5.39
C ASP A 147 13.64 -1.33 -5.80
N CYS A 148 12.54 -1.13 -5.06
CA CYS A 148 11.57 -0.06 -5.25
C CYS A 148 11.68 1.04 -4.18
N SER A 149 10.56 1.70 -3.84
CA SER A 149 10.53 2.83 -2.91
C SER A 149 11.04 2.46 -1.51
N ASP A 150 11.01 1.17 -1.15
CA ASP A 150 11.41 0.70 0.17
C ASP A 150 12.94 0.73 0.42
N SER A 151 13.72 0.99 -0.65
CA SER A 151 15.14 1.37 -0.59
C SER A 151 15.38 2.80 -0.08
N LEU A 152 14.38 3.69 -0.17
CA LEU A 152 14.57 5.10 0.10
C LEU A 152 14.91 5.35 1.58
N SER A 153 15.85 6.28 1.79
CA SER A 153 16.14 6.88 3.10
C SER A 153 15.60 8.31 3.15
N PHE A 154 15.10 8.69 4.33
CA PHE A 154 14.40 9.96 4.53
C PHE A 154 15.16 10.83 5.53
N GLU A 155 15.49 12.05 5.11
CA GLU A 155 16.16 13.05 5.93
C GLU A 155 15.13 14.07 6.44
N PHE A 156 15.16 14.36 7.75
CA PHE A 156 14.18 15.25 8.37
C PHE A 156 14.16 16.66 7.75
N SER A 157 15.29 17.13 7.22
CA SER A 157 15.41 18.43 6.54
C SER A 157 14.64 18.54 5.22
N LYS A 158 14.24 17.41 4.62
CA LYS A 158 13.52 17.35 3.34
C LYS A 158 12.02 17.03 3.51
N TYR A 159 11.51 17.12 4.73
CA TYR A 159 10.12 16.77 5.07
C TYR A 159 9.08 17.38 4.13
N ASP A 160 9.21 18.67 3.79
CA ASP A 160 8.27 19.36 2.90
C ASP A 160 8.22 18.75 1.49
N THR A 161 9.35 18.25 0.99
CA THR A 161 9.40 17.55 -0.32
C THR A 161 8.61 16.26 -0.26
N TYR A 162 8.79 15.48 0.81
CA TYR A 162 8.10 14.20 0.98
C TYR A 162 6.59 14.37 1.11
N ILE A 163 6.16 15.38 1.87
CA ILE A 163 4.74 15.72 2.01
C ILE A 163 4.19 16.33 0.71
N SER A 164 4.99 17.07 -0.05
CA SER A 164 4.58 17.53 -1.37
C SER A 164 4.33 16.35 -2.30
N ASP A 165 5.26 15.40 -2.39
CA ASP A 165 5.09 14.20 -3.23
C ASP A 165 3.89 13.35 -2.77
N HIS A 166 3.69 13.20 -1.46
CA HIS A 166 2.52 12.53 -0.88
C HIS A 166 1.17 13.16 -1.27
N ARG A 167 1.16 14.45 -1.61
CA ARG A 167 -0.07 15.19 -1.89
C ARG A 167 -0.37 15.31 -3.38
N HIS A 168 0.43 14.76 -4.28
CA HIS A 168 0.21 14.94 -5.71
C HIS A 168 0.24 13.62 -6.47
N TYR A 169 -0.84 13.30 -7.18
CA TYR A 169 -0.95 12.12 -8.02
C TYR A 169 -1.56 12.51 -9.36
N PHE A 170 -0.87 12.18 -10.46
CA PHE A 170 -1.36 12.40 -11.83
C PHE A 170 -1.87 13.82 -12.13
N GLY A 171 -1.19 14.84 -11.60
CA GLY A 171 -1.58 16.25 -11.79
C GLY A 171 -2.68 16.76 -10.86
N HIS A 172 -3.15 15.94 -9.93
CA HIS A 172 -4.16 16.30 -8.93
C HIS A 172 -3.56 16.34 -7.52
N ARG A 173 -4.13 17.20 -6.67
CA ARG A 173 -3.76 17.38 -5.27
C ARG A 173 -4.89 16.97 -4.33
#